data_AF-A0A537LDL9-F1
#
_entry.id   AF-A0A537LDL9-F1
#
_cell.length_a   1.000
_cell.length_b   1.000
_cell.length_c   1.000
_cell.angle_alpha   90.00
_cell.angle_beta   90.00
_cell.angle_gamma   90.00
#
_symmetry.space_group_name_H-M   'P 1'
#
loop_
_entity.id
_entity.type
_entity.pdbx_description
1 polymer ?
#
loop_
_entity_poly.entity_id
_entity_poly.type
_entity_poly.pdbx_seq_one_letter_code
_entity_poly.pdbx_strand_id
1 'polypeptide(L)'
;MRTLAAALVIALATQAHAFDLQGHRGARGLAPENTLEAFALALSIGVTTLELDLAVTKDDVLVVSHDRRLNPDHTRGPDGKFLDREGPPIRSLTLAQVKQYDVGRLKPGTAYAVSFPEQRPVDGARIPALTEVFDLVKRAGADHVRFNIETKITPTSGDETPDPETFAAAFAKAVRDAGLVSRVSIQSFDWRTLLAMKRIAPEIERVCLTAEALTLDTIKRGEPGPSPWLAGLDVDDFAGSVPRLAQSAGCAVWSPLYRNAKADDIAAAKALGLKVIPWTVNAPVDLERLIALGVDGLITDYPDRLRALLAAKNMPLPPQAAAR
;
A
#
# COMPACT_ATOMS: atom_id res chain seq x y z
N MET A 1 37.65 -45.54 22.63
CA MET A 1 37.61 -44.83 21.34
C MET A 1 36.61 -45.53 20.42
N ARG A 2 35.46 -44.89 20.17
CA ARG A 2 34.58 -45.11 19.00
C ARG A 2 33.43 -44.09 19.11
N THR A 3 33.68 -42.90 18.59
CA THR A 3 32.70 -41.83 18.40
C THR A 3 31.78 -42.22 17.24
N LEU A 4 30.48 -42.42 17.51
CA LEU A 4 29.46 -42.38 16.46
C LEU A 4 29.12 -40.90 16.20
N ALA A 5 29.43 -40.42 15.01
CA ALA A 5 28.93 -39.14 14.51
C ALA A 5 27.51 -39.35 13.98
N ALA A 6 26.51 -38.76 14.63
CA ALA A 6 25.17 -38.65 14.09
C ALA A 6 25.14 -37.46 13.12
N ALA A 7 24.91 -37.73 11.83
CA ALA A 7 24.65 -36.70 10.84
C ALA A 7 23.23 -36.17 11.02
N LEU A 8 23.11 -34.95 11.56
CA LEU A 8 21.85 -34.22 11.64
C LEU A 8 21.57 -33.60 10.26
N VAL A 9 20.69 -34.21 9.48
CA VAL A 9 20.12 -33.59 8.28
C VAL A 9 19.10 -32.56 8.76
N ILE A 10 19.51 -31.29 8.81
CA ILE A 10 18.57 -30.17 9.00
C ILE A 10 17.83 -30.00 7.67
N ALA A 11 16.62 -30.55 7.60
CA ALA A 11 15.68 -30.18 6.56
C ALA A 11 15.33 -28.69 6.78
N LEU A 12 15.89 -27.81 5.95
CA LEU A 12 15.42 -26.44 5.79
C LEU A 12 14.03 -26.52 5.15
N ALA A 13 13.01 -26.75 5.98
CA ALA A 13 11.64 -26.45 5.60
C ALA A 13 11.57 -24.93 5.44
N THR A 14 11.68 -24.45 4.21
CA THR A 14 11.21 -23.10 3.89
C THR A 14 9.73 -23.10 4.26
N GLN A 15 9.36 -22.43 5.35
CA GLN A 15 7.98 -22.04 5.54
C GLN A 15 7.66 -21.14 4.36
N ALA A 16 7.02 -21.71 3.33
CA ALA A 16 6.41 -20.93 2.29
C ALA A 16 5.39 -20.03 3.00
N HIS A 17 5.75 -18.75 3.17
CA HIS A 17 4.81 -17.77 3.68
C HIS A 17 3.58 -17.77 2.76
N ALA A 18 2.39 -17.70 3.35
CA ALA A 18 1.16 -17.60 2.58
C ALA A 18 1.25 -16.35 1.68
N PHE A 19 0.74 -16.48 0.45
CA PHE A 19 0.77 -15.40 -0.53
C PHE A 19 0.02 -14.16 -0.01
N ASP A 20 0.66 -12.99 -0.13
CA ASP A 20 0.10 -11.74 0.36
C ASP A 20 -0.83 -11.10 -0.67
N LEU A 21 -2.12 -11.46 -0.60
CA LEU A 21 -3.17 -10.84 -1.39
C LEU A 21 -3.55 -9.52 -0.73
N GLN A 22 -3.13 -8.40 -1.33
CA GLN A 22 -3.45 -7.06 -0.84
C GLN A 22 -4.57 -6.42 -1.65
N GLY A 23 -5.62 -5.99 -0.94
CA GLY A 23 -6.70 -5.22 -1.53
C GLY A 23 -6.33 -3.73 -1.65
N HIS A 24 -6.05 -3.26 -2.87
CA HIS A 24 -5.63 -1.88 -3.14
C HIS A 24 -6.76 -0.90 -2.81
N ARG A 25 -6.49 0.01 -1.88
CA ARG A 25 -7.47 0.95 -1.31
C ARG A 25 -8.74 0.24 -0.84
N GLY A 26 -8.56 -0.97 -0.30
CA GLY A 26 -9.61 -1.95 -0.04
C GLY A 26 -9.92 -2.80 -1.27
N ALA A 27 -10.81 -2.33 -2.14
CA ALA A 27 -11.23 -3.05 -3.34
C ALA A 27 -11.67 -2.06 -4.41
N ARG A 28 -10.80 -1.11 -4.78
CA ARG A 28 -11.14 0.05 -5.64
C ARG A 28 -11.84 -0.32 -6.95
N GLY A 29 -11.58 -1.50 -7.51
CA GLY A 29 -12.26 -1.97 -8.72
C GLY A 29 -13.74 -2.34 -8.51
N LEU A 30 -14.16 -2.52 -7.26
CA LEU A 30 -15.47 -3.06 -6.88
C LEU A 30 -16.28 -2.12 -5.96
N ALA A 31 -15.62 -1.29 -5.16
CA ALA A 31 -16.23 -0.34 -4.21
C ALA A 31 -15.44 0.98 -4.15
N PRO A 32 -16.02 2.08 -3.64
CA PRO A 32 -15.38 3.38 -3.62
C PRO A 32 -14.08 3.34 -2.79
N GLU A 33 -12.97 3.69 -3.41
CA GLU A 33 -11.64 3.51 -2.82
C GLU A 33 -11.45 4.18 -1.46
N ASN A 34 -10.60 3.59 -0.61
CA ASN A 34 -10.20 4.18 0.67
C ASN A 34 -11.38 4.52 1.60
N THR A 35 -12.53 3.90 1.40
CA THR A 35 -13.72 4.00 2.26
C THR A 35 -13.86 2.80 3.17
N LEU A 36 -14.60 2.95 4.28
CA LEU A 36 -14.91 1.82 5.17
C LEU A 36 -15.64 0.70 4.42
N GLU A 37 -16.45 1.04 3.43
CA GLU A 37 -17.20 0.13 2.59
C GLU A 37 -16.29 -0.71 1.69
N ALA A 38 -15.28 -0.10 1.06
CA ALA A 38 -14.29 -0.84 0.28
C ALA A 38 -13.44 -1.76 1.16
N PHE A 39 -13.07 -1.33 2.36
CA PHE A 39 -12.36 -2.20 3.31
C PHE A 39 -13.23 -3.35 3.81
N ALA A 40 -14.51 -3.10 4.13
CA ALA A 40 -15.44 -4.15 4.52
C ALA A 40 -15.64 -5.18 3.40
N LEU A 41 -15.74 -4.72 2.14
CA LEU A 41 -15.80 -5.60 0.98
C LEU A 41 -14.54 -6.46 0.87
N ALA A 42 -13.35 -5.85 0.96
CA ALA A 42 -12.08 -6.58 0.92
C ALA A 42 -11.98 -7.65 2.03
N LEU A 43 -12.40 -7.33 3.26
CA LEU A 43 -12.46 -8.30 4.36
C LEU A 43 -13.39 -9.48 4.02
N SER A 44 -14.57 -9.21 3.45
CA SER A 44 -15.52 -10.25 3.06
C SER A 44 -15.04 -11.12 1.90
N ILE A 45 -14.26 -10.55 0.98
CA ILE A 45 -13.56 -11.31 -0.07
C ILE A 45 -12.52 -12.22 0.58
N GLY A 46 -11.90 -11.78 1.68
CA GLY A 46 -10.83 -12.47 2.37
C GLY A 46 -9.52 -12.10 1.74
N VAL A 47 -9.02 -10.91 2.09
CA VAL A 47 -7.66 -10.48 1.76
C VAL A 47 -6.70 -10.80 2.89
N THR A 48 -5.41 -10.91 2.57
CA THR A 48 -4.35 -11.02 3.58
C THR A 48 -4.09 -9.66 4.21
N THR A 49 -4.10 -8.62 3.39
CA THR A 49 -3.70 -7.26 3.77
C THR A 49 -4.66 -6.23 3.18
N LEU A 50 -5.07 -5.25 3.99
CA LEU A 50 -5.70 -4.04 3.49
C LEU A 50 -4.61 -3.04 3.12
N GLU A 51 -4.57 -2.66 1.85
CA GLU A 51 -3.69 -1.60 1.37
C GLU A 51 -4.50 -0.29 1.34
N LEU A 52 -3.88 0.80 1.79
CA LEU A 52 -4.52 2.12 1.90
C LEU A 52 -3.51 3.26 1.92
N ASP A 53 -4.00 4.47 1.64
CA ASP A 53 -3.21 5.69 1.56
C ASP A 53 -3.57 6.67 2.69
N LEU A 54 -2.60 7.43 3.18
CA LEU A 54 -2.80 8.45 4.20
C LEU A 54 -2.53 9.86 3.70
N ALA A 55 -3.40 10.77 4.13
CA ALA A 55 -3.18 12.21 4.21
C ALA A 55 -3.32 12.68 5.67
N VAL A 56 -3.02 13.96 5.92
CA VAL A 56 -3.11 14.56 7.26
C VAL A 56 -3.95 15.83 7.19
N THR A 57 -4.91 15.97 8.11
CA THR A 57 -5.78 17.16 8.20
C THR A 57 -5.07 18.34 8.86
N LYS A 58 -5.73 19.50 8.84
CA LYS A 58 -5.28 20.74 9.49
C LYS A 58 -5.07 20.59 11.00
N ASP A 59 -5.92 19.78 11.62
CA ASP A 59 -5.93 19.43 13.05
C ASP A 59 -5.17 18.12 13.33
N ASP A 60 -4.21 17.78 12.46
CA ASP A 60 -3.23 16.69 12.61
C ASP A 60 -3.83 15.28 12.78
N VAL A 61 -5.00 15.04 12.17
CA VAL A 61 -5.62 13.72 12.10
C VAL A 61 -5.17 12.98 10.83
N LEU A 62 -4.71 11.74 10.99
CA LEU A 62 -4.46 10.82 9.89
C LEU A 62 -5.78 10.38 9.26
N VAL A 63 -5.99 10.71 8.00
CA VAL A 63 -7.18 10.34 7.22
C VAL A 63 -6.79 9.54 5.99
N VAL A 64 -7.69 8.69 5.53
CA VAL A 64 -7.42 7.73 4.47
C VAL A 64 -7.82 8.33 3.12
N SER A 65 -6.84 8.69 2.31
CA SER A 65 -7.03 9.31 1.00
C SER A 65 -5.77 9.14 0.16
N HIS A 66 -5.95 8.81 -1.13
CA HIS A 66 -4.84 8.70 -2.07
C HIS A 66 -4.25 10.06 -2.44
N ASP A 67 -5.11 11.04 -2.66
CA ASP A 67 -4.69 12.35 -3.14
C ASP A 67 -4.49 13.30 -1.96
N ARG A 68 -3.49 14.19 -2.09
CA ARG A 68 -3.21 15.26 -1.13
C ARG A 68 -4.28 16.36 -1.14
N ARG A 69 -5.03 16.45 -2.24
CA ARG A 69 -6.15 17.36 -2.49
C ARG A 69 -7.41 16.55 -2.75
N LEU A 70 -8.58 17.15 -2.50
CA LEU A 70 -9.85 16.51 -2.85
C LEU A 70 -9.98 16.39 -4.37
N ASN A 71 -10.08 15.15 -4.84
CA ASN A 71 -10.10 14.83 -6.26
C ASN A 71 -11.52 15.00 -6.85
N PRO A 72 -11.70 15.82 -7.90
CA PRO A 72 -13.01 16.09 -8.47
C PRO A 72 -13.63 14.89 -9.17
N ASP A 73 -12.84 13.88 -9.53
CA ASP A 73 -13.31 12.71 -10.25
C ASP A 73 -14.08 11.73 -9.36
N HIS A 74 -14.10 11.93 -8.04
CA HIS A 74 -14.88 11.11 -7.13
C HIS A 74 -15.37 11.83 -5.86
N THR A 75 -15.14 13.14 -5.74
CA THR A 75 -15.55 13.90 -4.55
C THR A 75 -16.75 14.79 -4.85
N ARG A 76 -17.78 14.72 -3.99
CA ARG A 76 -18.92 15.65 -3.97
C ARG A 76 -18.90 16.49 -2.69
N GLY A 77 -19.29 17.74 -2.83
CA GLY A 77 -19.47 18.66 -1.71
C GLY A 77 -20.72 18.35 -0.89
N PRO A 78 -20.94 19.07 0.22
CA PRO A 78 -22.13 18.92 1.06
C PRO A 78 -23.44 19.29 0.34
N ASP A 79 -23.36 19.98 -0.80
CA ASP A 79 -24.49 20.25 -1.70
C ASP A 79 -24.84 19.07 -2.63
N GLY A 80 -24.11 17.96 -2.52
CA GLY A 80 -24.30 16.75 -3.32
C GLY A 80 -23.74 16.84 -4.75
N LYS A 81 -23.07 17.94 -5.11
CA LYS A 81 -22.48 18.12 -6.46
C LYS A 81 -21.03 17.69 -6.48
N PHE A 82 -20.59 17.10 -7.58
CA PHE A 82 -19.17 16.85 -7.81
C PHE A 82 -18.40 18.15 -7.80
N LEU A 83 -17.15 18.11 -7.32
CA LEU A 83 -16.27 19.26 -7.47
C LEU A 83 -16.04 19.54 -8.97
N ASP A 84 -16.04 20.82 -9.34
CA ASP A 84 -15.83 21.24 -10.72
C ASP A 84 -14.34 21.18 -11.12
N ARG A 85 -13.45 21.29 -10.14
CA ARG A 85 -12.00 21.27 -10.28
C ARG A 85 -11.37 20.68 -9.03
N GLU A 86 -10.05 20.52 -9.06
CA GLU A 86 -9.28 20.09 -7.89
C GLU A 86 -9.63 20.93 -6.64
N GLY A 87 -9.96 20.22 -5.56
CA GLY A 87 -10.39 20.82 -4.31
C GLY A 87 -9.22 21.30 -3.45
N PRO A 88 -9.53 21.75 -2.22
CA PRO A 88 -8.49 22.17 -1.27
C PRO A 88 -7.56 21.01 -0.89
N PRO A 89 -6.30 21.31 -0.48
CA PRO A 89 -5.45 20.34 0.18
C PRO A 89 -6.13 19.80 1.43
N ILE A 90 -6.05 18.50 1.67
CA ILE A 90 -6.59 17.88 2.88
C ILE A 90 -5.95 18.52 4.13
N ARG A 91 -4.66 18.88 4.06
CA ARG A 91 -3.92 19.56 5.13
C ARG A 91 -4.43 20.96 5.50
N SER A 92 -5.31 21.54 4.67
CA SER A 92 -5.99 22.82 4.93
C SER A 92 -7.36 22.67 5.60
N LEU A 93 -7.90 21.45 5.67
CA LEU A 93 -9.23 21.15 6.21
C LEU A 93 -9.11 20.43 7.56
N THR A 94 -9.98 20.73 8.52
CA THR A 94 -10.10 19.92 9.75
C THR A 94 -10.77 18.59 9.46
N LEU A 95 -10.66 17.60 10.35
CA LEU A 95 -11.37 16.33 10.21
C LEU A 95 -12.88 16.55 10.02
N ALA A 96 -13.48 17.45 10.81
CA ALA A 96 -14.90 17.77 10.72
C ALA A 96 -15.31 18.30 9.33
N GLN A 97 -14.43 19.08 8.68
CA GLN A 97 -14.63 19.59 7.33
C GLN A 97 -14.43 18.50 6.27
N VAL A 98 -13.39 17.68 6.39
CA VAL A 98 -13.13 16.53 5.51
C VAL A 98 -14.33 15.57 5.50
N LYS A 99 -14.94 15.34 6.67
CA LYS A 99 -16.12 14.47 6.82
C LYS A 99 -17.40 15.00 6.16
N GLN A 100 -17.43 16.25 5.69
CA GLN A 100 -18.56 16.78 4.93
C GLN A 100 -18.59 16.32 3.47
N TYR A 101 -17.47 15.83 2.95
CA TYR A 101 -17.35 15.43 1.55
C TYR A 101 -17.76 13.98 1.34
N ASP A 102 -18.49 13.75 0.26
CA ASP A 102 -18.90 12.43 -0.18
C ASP A 102 -17.93 11.90 -1.23
N VAL A 103 -17.31 10.76 -0.96
CA VAL A 103 -16.35 10.08 -1.86
C VAL A 103 -16.87 8.74 -2.38
N GLY A 104 -18.17 8.51 -2.24
CA GLY A 104 -18.80 7.22 -2.48
C GLY A 104 -19.14 6.91 -3.94
N ARG A 105 -18.79 7.79 -4.88
CA ARG A 105 -19.17 7.63 -6.28
C ARG A 105 -18.15 8.31 -7.19
N LEU A 106 -17.77 7.62 -8.26
CA LEU A 106 -16.99 8.21 -9.35
C LEU A 106 -17.86 9.17 -10.18
N LYS A 107 -17.28 10.30 -10.58
CA LYS A 107 -17.88 11.30 -11.46
C LYS A 107 -18.08 10.71 -12.85
N PRO A 108 -19.33 10.55 -13.33
CA PRO A 108 -19.58 9.96 -14.64
C PRO A 108 -18.86 10.74 -15.76
N GLY A 109 -18.28 9.99 -16.70
CA GLY A 109 -17.61 10.57 -17.88
C GLY A 109 -16.14 10.96 -17.69
N THR A 110 -15.57 10.84 -16.49
CA THR A 110 -14.13 11.04 -16.29
C THR A 110 -13.34 9.81 -16.72
N ALA A 111 -12.07 10.00 -17.10
CA ALA A 111 -11.17 8.88 -17.40
C ALA A 111 -11.00 7.94 -16.21
N TYR A 112 -11.09 8.48 -14.98
CA TYR A 112 -11.07 7.70 -13.76
C TYR A 112 -12.27 6.76 -13.66
N ALA A 113 -13.50 7.26 -13.90
CA ALA A 113 -14.70 6.44 -13.92
C ALA A 113 -14.66 5.34 -14.99
N VAL A 114 -14.11 5.65 -16.17
CA VAL A 114 -13.93 4.67 -17.26
C VAL A 114 -12.97 3.53 -16.86
N SER A 115 -12.01 3.79 -15.99
CA SER A 115 -11.02 2.79 -15.55
C SER A 115 -11.59 1.77 -14.56
N PHE A 116 -12.73 2.06 -13.94
CA PHE A 116 -13.37 1.20 -12.92
C PHE A 116 -14.86 0.99 -13.21
N PRO A 117 -15.22 0.36 -14.35
CA PRO A 117 -16.60 0.20 -14.78
C PRO A 117 -17.43 -0.71 -13.85
N GLU A 118 -16.77 -1.54 -13.04
CA GLU A 118 -17.40 -2.50 -12.13
C GLU A 118 -17.57 -1.96 -10.70
N GLN A 119 -17.04 -0.76 -10.42
CA GLN A 119 -17.14 -0.17 -9.09
C GLN A 119 -18.60 0.17 -8.77
N ARG A 120 -19.10 -0.37 -7.65
CA ARG A 120 -20.46 -0.09 -7.17
C ARG A 120 -20.44 1.13 -6.25
N PRO A 121 -21.24 2.18 -6.54
CA PRO A 121 -21.26 3.38 -5.71
C PRO A 121 -21.94 3.10 -4.37
N VAL A 122 -21.48 3.81 -3.34
CA VAL A 122 -22.12 3.90 -2.04
C VAL A 122 -22.27 5.37 -1.66
N ASP A 123 -23.36 5.99 -2.12
CA ASP A 123 -23.64 7.39 -1.78
C ASP A 123 -23.73 7.54 -0.25
N GLY A 124 -23.07 8.56 0.30
CA GLY A 124 -22.90 8.72 1.74
C GLY A 124 -21.52 8.32 2.26
N ALA A 125 -20.72 7.56 1.51
CA ALA A 125 -19.37 7.19 1.98
C ALA A 125 -18.49 8.43 2.19
N ARG A 126 -17.72 8.43 3.27
CA ARG A 126 -16.88 9.55 3.72
C ARG A 126 -15.43 9.13 3.80
N ILE A 127 -14.52 10.09 3.67
CA ILE A 127 -13.09 9.91 3.96
C ILE A 127 -12.95 9.47 5.44
N PRO A 128 -12.45 8.26 5.75
CA PRO A 128 -12.30 7.82 7.11
C PRO A 128 -11.02 8.35 7.75
N ALA A 129 -11.02 8.55 9.07
CA ALA A 129 -9.80 8.57 9.87
C ALA A 129 -9.19 7.16 9.90
N LEU A 130 -7.87 7.07 10.05
CA LEU A 130 -7.19 5.79 10.13
C LEU A 130 -7.72 4.90 11.27
N THR A 131 -8.06 5.50 12.41
CA THR A 131 -8.62 4.78 13.57
C THR A 131 -9.96 4.10 13.25
N GLU A 132 -10.79 4.69 12.38
CA GLU A 132 -12.07 4.08 11.98
C GLU A 132 -11.86 2.81 11.15
N VAL A 133 -10.78 2.75 10.35
CA VAL A 133 -10.39 1.53 9.62
C VAL A 133 -9.92 0.44 10.58
N PHE A 134 -9.10 0.78 11.57
CA PHE A 134 -8.68 -0.17 12.61
C PHE A 134 -9.87 -0.70 13.40
N ASP A 135 -10.80 0.17 13.78
CA ASP A 135 -12.02 -0.23 14.49
C ASP A 135 -12.92 -1.14 13.63
N LEU A 136 -13.01 -0.89 12.31
CA LEU A 136 -13.74 -1.76 11.39
C LEU A 136 -13.16 -3.18 11.39
N VAL A 137 -11.85 -3.32 11.25
CA VAL A 137 -11.17 -4.63 11.24
C VAL A 137 -11.37 -5.36 12.57
N LYS A 138 -11.27 -4.63 13.69
CA LYS A 138 -11.52 -5.17 15.03
C LYS A 138 -12.98 -5.65 15.19
N ARG A 139 -13.97 -4.86 14.76
CA ARG A 139 -15.38 -5.24 14.81
C ARG A 139 -15.69 -6.46 13.93
N ALA A 140 -15.00 -6.61 12.81
CA ALA A 140 -15.12 -7.77 11.93
C ALA A 140 -14.47 -9.05 12.51
N GLY A 141 -13.77 -8.96 13.65
CA GLY A 141 -13.01 -10.08 14.22
C GLY A 141 -11.86 -10.55 13.33
N ALA A 142 -11.37 -9.66 12.45
CA ALA A 142 -10.39 -9.97 11.42
C ALA A 142 -8.95 -9.82 11.96
N ASP A 143 -8.62 -10.52 13.04
CA ASP A 143 -7.35 -10.35 13.75
C ASP A 143 -6.13 -10.85 12.97
N HIS A 144 -6.36 -11.64 11.92
CA HIS A 144 -5.33 -12.12 10.98
C HIS A 144 -4.92 -11.10 9.92
N VAL A 145 -5.76 -10.08 9.66
CA VAL A 145 -5.56 -9.15 8.55
C VAL A 145 -4.43 -8.17 8.86
N ARG A 146 -3.56 -7.93 7.88
CA ARG A 146 -2.47 -6.94 7.98
C ARG A 146 -2.89 -5.62 7.32
N PHE A 147 -2.07 -4.59 7.50
CA PHE A 147 -2.21 -3.29 6.84
C PHE A 147 -0.91 -2.92 6.14
N ASN A 148 -1.01 -2.48 4.90
CA ASN A 148 0.10 -1.86 4.17
C ASN A 148 -0.30 -0.42 3.84
N ILE A 149 0.32 0.54 4.53
CA ILE A 149 -0.21 1.90 4.63
C ILE A 149 0.75 2.90 4.00
N GLU A 150 0.32 3.60 2.96
CA GLU A 150 1.13 4.59 2.24
C GLU A 150 1.09 5.96 2.91
N THR A 151 2.24 6.61 3.13
CA THR A 151 2.27 8.05 3.38
C THR A 151 2.29 8.82 2.07
N LYS A 152 1.21 9.53 1.72
CA LYS A 152 1.12 10.30 0.47
C LYS A 152 1.79 11.66 0.58
N ILE A 153 3.09 11.64 0.37
CA ILE A 153 3.96 12.80 0.28
C ILE A 153 4.89 12.64 -0.94
N THR A 154 5.32 13.77 -1.48
CA THR A 154 6.29 13.85 -2.57
C THR A 154 7.42 14.82 -2.20
N PRO A 155 8.57 14.76 -2.90
CA PRO A 155 9.65 15.74 -2.79
C PRO A 155 9.22 17.19 -2.91
N THR A 156 8.13 17.43 -3.64
CA THR A 156 7.62 18.76 -4.00
C THR A 156 6.28 19.09 -3.34
N SER A 157 5.90 18.38 -2.27
CA SER A 157 4.56 18.56 -1.66
C SER A 157 4.33 19.90 -0.96
N GLY A 158 5.40 20.62 -0.57
CA GLY A 158 5.26 21.91 0.10
C GLY A 158 4.45 21.80 1.39
N ASP A 159 3.47 22.70 1.56
CA ASP A 159 2.58 22.78 2.72
C ASP A 159 1.31 21.92 2.60
N GLU A 160 1.15 21.16 1.52
CA GLU A 160 0.01 20.25 1.31
C GLU A 160 0.08 18.99 2.19
N THR A 161 1.24 18.72 2.80
CA THR A 161 1.49 17.61 3.73
C THR A 161 2.39 18.10 4.86
N PRO A 162 2.43 17.40 6.01
CA PRO A 162 3.55 17.55 6.95
C PRO A 162 4.88 17.18 6.28
N ASP A 163 6.00 17.58 6.89
CA ASP A 163 7.31 17.08 6.47
C ASP A 163 7.45 15.56 6.76
N PRO A 164 8.40 14.86 6.11
CA PRO A 164 8.54 13.41 6.25
C PRO A 164 8.72 12.91 7.70
N GLU A 165 9.40 13.66 8.56
CA GLU A 165 9.68 13.25 9.94
C GLU A 165 8.42 13.40 10.81
N THR A 166 7.71 14.53 10.67
CA THR A 166 6.42 14.75 11.33
C THR A 166 5.38 13.72 10.90
N PHE A 167 5.30 13.40 9.60
CA PHE A 167 4.37 12.38 9.10
C PHE A 167 4.71 10.99 9.64
N ALA A 168 5.98 10.57 9.60
CA ALA A 168 6.42 9.30 10.16
C ALA A 168 6.15 9.20 11.67
N ALA A 169 6.36 10.28 12.44
CA ALA A 169 6.08 10.31 13.87
C ALA A 169 4.59 10.16 14.18
N ALA A 170 3.72 10.87 13.47
CA ALA A 170 2.27 10.75 13.61
C ALA A 170 1.78 9.33 13.28
N PHE A 171 2.33 8.73 12.20
CA PHE A 171 2.06 7.35 11.82
C PHE A 171 2.46 6.37 12.93
N ALA A 172 3.71 6.44 13.40
CA ALA A 172 4.22 5.53 14.41
C ALA A 172 3.40 5.61 15.70
N LYS A 173 3.01 6.82 16.10
CA LYS A 173 2.13 7.03 17.25
C LYS A 173 0.79 6.33 17.06
N ALA A 174 0.10 6.56 15.95
CA ALA A 174 -1.22 5.97 15.68
C ALA A 174 -1.18 4.43 15.69
N VAL A 175 -0.13 3.82 15.12
CA VAL A 175 0.04 2.37 15.09
C VAL A 175 0.32 1.79 16.49
N ARG A 176 1.17 2.47 17.28
CA ARG A 176 1.47 2.06 18.67
C ARG A 176 0.25 2.18 19.57
N ASP A 177 -0.47 3.30 19.49
CA ASP A 177 -1.70 3.54 20.25
C ASP A 177 -2.77 2.47 19.94
N ALA A 178 -2.85 2.03 18.68
CA ALA A 178 -3.78 0.97 18.25
C ALA A 178 -3.32 -0.44 18.66
N GLY A 179 -2.07 -0.62 19.12
CA GLY A 179 -1.50 -1.94 19.43
C GLY A 179 -1.29 -2.82 18.19
N LEU A 180 -1.12 -2.22 17.01
CA LEU A 180 -1.09 -2.93 15.72
C LEU A 180 0.32 -3.06 15.10
N VAL A 181 1.38 -2.76 15.85
CA VAL A 181 2.77 -2.74 15.37
C VAL A 181 3.15 -3.98 14.55
N SER A 182 2.78 -5.18 14.98
CA SER A 182 3.12 -6.44 14.27
C SER A 182 2.30 -6.71 13.00
N ARG A 183 1.22 -5.94 12.79
CA ARG A 183 0.26 -6.10 11.68
C ARG A 183 0.33 -4.97 10.66
N VAL A 184 1.06 -3.88 10.95
CA VAL A 184 1.15 -2.71 10.09
C VAL A 184 2.53 -2.61 9.46
N SER A 185 2.56 -2.38 8.16
CA SER A 185 3.73 -1.97 7.40
C SER A 185 3.50 -0.54 6.89
N ILE A 186 4.55 0.28 6.88
CA ILE A 186 4.56 1.58 6.20
C ILE A 186 5.15 1.41 4.80
N GLN A 187 4.49 1.96 3.79
CA GLN A 187 5.01 2.06 2.43
C GLN A 187 5.10 3.53 2.00
N SER A 188 6.04 3.86 1.11
CA SER A 188 6.10 5.18 0.48
C SER A 188 7.01 5.20 -0.74
N PHE A 189 6.69 6.05 -1.72
CA PHE A 189 7.64 6.46 -2.76
C PHE A 189 8.66 7.47 -2.25
N ASP A 190 8.29 8.29 -1.27
CA ASP A 190 9.19 9.26 -0.66
C ASP A 190 9.93 8.58 0.49
N TRP A 191 11.10 8.04 0.18
CA TRP A 191 11.88 7.24 1.11
C TRP A 191 12.38 8.08 2.30
N ARG A 192 12.27 9.41 2.27
CA ARG A 192 12.59 10.24 3.43
C ARG A 192 11.70 9.86 4.63
N THR A 193 10.44 9.52 4.37
CA THR A 193 9.53 9.03 5.40
C THR A 193 9.94 7.63 5.90
N LEU A 194 10.42 6.75 5.02
CA LEU A 194 10.89 5.41 5.40
C LEU A 194 12.17 5.47 6.24
N LEU A 195 13.11 6.36 5.88
CA LEU A 195 14.34 6.59 6.65
C LEU A 195 14.04 7.25 7.99
N ALA A 196 13.07 8.17 8.05
CA ALA A 196 12.55 8.70 9.31
C ALA A 196 11.94 7.59 10.18
N MET A 197 11.09 6.73 9.60
CA MET A 197 10.50 5.60 10.31
C MET A 197 11.57 4.64 10.85
N LYS A 198 12.64 4.39 10.10
CA LYS A 198 13.77 3.57 10.56
C LYS A 198 14.42 4.09 11.84
N ARG A 199 14.41 5.41 12.08
CA ARG A 199 14.90 6.01 13.32
C ARG A 199 13.82 6.01 14.42
N ILE A 200 12.57 6.35 14.07
CA ILE A 200 11.48 6.61 15.02
C ILE A 200 10.85 5.33 15.57
N ALA A 201 10.60 4.35 14.70
CA ALA A 201 9.97 3.08 15.03
C ALA A 201 10.55 1.96 14.15
N PRO A 202 11.80 1.54 14.41
CA PRO A 202 12.45 0.48 13.64
C PRO A 202 11.69 -0.85 13.66
N GLU A 203 10.79 -1.06 14.62
CA GLU A 203 9.92 -2.23 14.77
C GLU A 203 8.75 -2.29 13.76
N ILE A 204 8.41 -1.17 13.10
CA ILE A 204 7.39 -1.13 12.04
C ILE A 204 8.05 -1.53 10.72
N GLU A 205 7.47 -2.51 10.03
CA GLU A 205 7.97 -3.01 8.74
C GLU A 205 7.91 -1.90 7.69
N ARG A 206 8.98 -1.73 6.91
CA ARG A 206 9.09 -0.71 5.85
C ARG A 206 9.04 -1.37 4.47
N VAL A 207 8.26 -0.78 3.58
CA VAL A 207 8.03 -1.22 2.21
C VAL A 207 8.48 -0.10 1.25
N CYS A 208 9.46 -0.41 0.42
CA CYS A 208 10.03 0.55 -0.53
C CYS A 208 9.20 0.52 -1.83
N LEU A 209 8.36 1.55 -2.06
CA LEU A 209 7.66 1.71 -3.34
C LEU A 209 8.62 2.29 -4.38
N THR A 210 8.54 1.77 -5.60
CA THR A 210 9.36 2.25 -6.73
C THR A 210 8.57 2.21 -8.03
N ALA A 211 8.77 3.20 -8.89
CA ALA A 211 8.31 3.19 -10.27
C ALA A 211 9.39 3.79 -11.19
N GLU A 212 9.52 3.19 -12.37
CA GLU A 212 10.28 3.67 -13.53
C GLU A 212 9.32 3.70 -14.73
N ALA A 213 8.57 4.80 -14.87
CA ALA A 213 7.62 5.04 -15.94
C ALA A 213 7.68 6.50 -16.41
N LEU A 214 7.21 6.77 -17.64
CA LEU A 214 7.29 8.10 -18.26
C LEU A 214 6.70 9.23 -17.39
N THR A 215 5.63 8.96 -16.66
CA THR A 215 4.93 9.94 -15.81
C THR A 215 5.29 9.84 -14.33
N LEU A 216 6.05 8.81 -13.93
CA LEU A 216 6.49 8.60 -12.56
C LEU A 216 7.79 7.79 -12.57
N ASP A 217 8.92 8.49 -12.52
CA ASP A 217 10.22 7.90 -12.31
C ASP A 217 10.79 8.36 -10.96
N THR A 218 10.76 7.43 -10.01
CA THR A 218 11.27 7.62 -8.65
C THR A 218 12.71 7.16 -8.50
N ILE A 219 13.24 6.41 -9.46
CA ILE A 219 14.58 5.84 -9.41
C ILE A 219 15.59 6.77 -10.09
N LYS A 220 15.21 7.40 -11.21
CA LYS A 220 16.06 8.31 -12.00
C LYS A 220 17.42 7.71 -12.36
N ARG A 221 17.40 6.44 -12.75
CA ARG A 221 18.59 5.65 -13.06
C ARG A 221 19.45 6.31 -14.14
N GLY A 222 20.75 6.42 -13.89
CA GLY A 222 21.70 7.02 -14.84
C GLY A 222 21.59 8.54 -14.96
N GLU A 223 20.68 9.19 -14.22
CA GLU A 223 20.68 10.65 -14.10
C GLU A 223 21.75 11.09 -13.08
N PRO A 224 22.39 12.26 -13.25
CA PRO A 224 23.39 12.72 -12.29
C PRO A 224 22.82 12.99 -10.88
N GLY A 225 23.32 12.24 -9.90
CA GLY A 225 23.02 12.44 -8.49
C GLY A 225 21.74 11.75 -8.01
N PRO A 226 21.52 11.70 -6.69
CA PRO A 226 20.44 10.91 -6.11
C PRO A 226 19.07 11.45 -6.51
N SER A 227 18.15 10.55 -6.83
CA SER A 227 16.74 10.88 -7.00
C SER A 227 16.20 11.59 -5.74
N PRO A 228 15.42 12.67 -5.89
CA PRO A 228 14.86 13.40 -4.75
C PRO A 228 13.87 12.55 -3.94
N TRP A 229 13.40 11.43 -4.50
CA TRP A 229 12.52 10.46 -3.84
C TRP A 229 13.26 9.51 -2.90
N LEU A 230 14.57 9.29 -3.11
CA LEU A 230 15.33 8.22 -2.47
C LEU A 230 16.12 8.67 -1.23
N ALA A 231 15.75 9.81 -0.65
CA ALA A 231 16.34 10.34 0.58
C ALA A 231 17.88 10.48 0.53
N GLY A 232 18.42 10.86 -0.63
CA GLY A 232 19.85 11.02 -0.85
C GLY A 232 20.59 9.73 -1.23
N LEU A 233 19.91 8.59 -1.33
CA LEU A 233 20.47 7.39 -1.93
C LEU A 233 20.38 7.47 -3.45
N ASP A 234 21.42 6.96 -4.11
CA ASP A 234 21.49 6.85 -5.57
C ASP A 234 21.48 5.38 -5.98
N VAL A 235 20.68 5.01 -6.99
CA VAL A 235 20.64 3.63 -7.48
C VAL A 235 21.93 3.23 -8.18
N ASP A 236 22.67 4.20 -8.72
CA ASP A 236 23.89 3.97 -9.49
C ASP A 236 25.05 3.55 -8.58
N ASP A 237 25.04 3.98 -7.31
CA ASP A 237 25.94 3.47 -6.26
C ASP A 237 25.76 1.96 -5.99
N PHE A 238 24.63 1.39 -6.43
CA PHE A 238 24.31 -0.04 -6.32
C PHE A 238 24.39 -0.77 -7.67
N ALA A 239 25.13 -0.21 -8.63
CA ALA A 239 25.24 -0.70 -10.00
C ALA A 239 23.87 -0.86 -10.68
N GLY A 240 22.93 0.03 -10.37
CA GLY A 240 21.57 -0.02 -10.88
C GLY A 240 20.66 -1.05 -10.21
N SER A 241 21.08 -1.75 -9.16
CA SER A 241 20.21 -2.74 -8.52
C SER A 241 19.21 -2.10 -7.54
N VAL A 242 17.94 -1.98 -7.95
CA VAL A 242 16.85 -1.53 -7.06
C VAL A 242 16.68 -2.42 -5.83
N PRO A 243 16.79 -3.76 -5.93
CA PRO A 243 16.76 -4.61 -4.74
C PRO A 243 17.88 -4.32 -3.72
N ARG A 244 19.13 -4.10 -4.18
CA ARG A 244 20.24 -3.74 -3.26
C ARG A 244 20.02 -2.38 -2.61
N LEU A 245 19.52 -1.42 -3.39
CA LEU A 245 19.14 -0.11 -2.90
C LEU A 245 18.02 -0.20 -1.84
N ALA A 246 16.97 -1.00 -2.06
CA ALA A 246 15.90 -1.20 -1.09
C ALA A 246 16.40 -1.88 0.21
N GLN A 247 17.30 -2.87 0.09
CA GLN A 247 17.94 -3.51 1.24
C GLN A 247 18.78 -2.51 2.05
N SER A 248 19.56 -1.64 1.39
CA SER A 248 20.40 -0.65 2.08
C SER A 248 19.57 0.42 2.82
N ALA A 249 18.42 0.81 2.26
CA ALA A 249 17.43 1.64 2.94
C ALA A 249 16.82 0.95 4.18
N GLY A 250 16.95 -0.37 4.31
CA GLY A 250 16.42 -1.16 5.41
C GLY A 250 14.94 -1.52 5.24
N CYS A 251 14.46 -1.59 4.01
CA CYS A 251 13.13 -2.13 3.71
C CYS A 251 13.14 -3.66 3.83
N ALA A 252 12.02 -4.23 4.29
CA ALA A 252 11.80 -5.68 4.29
C ALA A 252 11.09 -6.15 3.01
N VAL A 253 10.43 -5.21 2.32
CA VAL A 253 9.66 -5.45 1.11
C VAL A 253 10.08 -4.45 0.04
N TRP A 254 10.33 -4.94 -1.16
CA TRP A 254 10.40 -4.13 -2.37
C TRP A 254 9.06 -4.21 -3.10
N SER A 255 8.45 -3.06 -3.37
CA SER A 255 7.12 -2.97 -3.98
C SER A 255 7.18 -2.15 -5.28
N PRO A 256 7.55 -2.78 -6.41
CA PRO A 256 7.67 -2.08 -7.68
C PRO A 256 6.34 -1.93 -8.41
N LEU A 257 6.23 -0.91 -9.25
CA LEU A 257 5.28 -0.92 -10.36
C LEU A 257 5.46 -2.24 -11.13
N TYR A 258 4.36 -2.96 -11.36
CA TYR A 258 4.38 -4.36 -11.82
C TYR A 258 5.09 -4.59 -13.17
N ARG A 259 5.17 -3.55 -14.01
CA ARG A 259 5.89 -3.57 -15.28
C ARG A 259 7.41 -3.51 -15.08
N ASN A 260 7.88 -2.97 -13.96
CA ASN A 260 9.28 -2.92 -13.60
C ASN A 260 9.74 -4.18 -12.83
N ALA A 261 8.84 -5.08 -12.44
CA ALA A 261 9.16 -6.33 -11.77
C ALA A 261 9.70 -7.39 -12.77
N LYS A 262 11.02 -7.36 -13.01
CA LYS A 262 11.74 -8.30 -13.89
C LYS A 262 12.21 -9.53 -13.13
N ALA A 263 12.34 -10.66 -13.83
CA ALA A 263 12.74 -11.94 -13.24
C ALA A 263 14.06 -11.86 -12.46
N ASP A 264 15.09 -11.24 -13.05
CA ASP A 264 16.42 -11.12 -12.43
C ASP A 264 16.37 -10.25 -11.17
N ASP A 265 15.62 -9.14 -11.20
CA ASP A 265 15.45 -8.27 -10.02
C ASP A 265 14.64 -8.95 -8.92
N ILE A 266 13.61 -9.72 -9.26
CA ILE A 266 12.86 -10.54 -8.30
C ILE A 266 13.78 -11.57 -7.65
N ALA A 267 14.56 -12.30 -8.43
CA ALA A 267 15.51 -13.29 -7.92
C ALA A 267 16.57 -12.64 -7.01
N ALA A 268 17.10 -11.48 -7.41
CA ALA A 268 18.04 -10.70 -6.61
C ALA A 268 17.42 -10.23 -5.28
N ALA A 269 16.20 -9.70 -5.31
CA ALA A 269 15.49 -9.28 -4.10
C ALA A 269 15.31 -10.44 -3.11
N LYS A 270 14.91 -11.62 -3.60
CA LYS A 270 14.75 -12.81 -2.76
C LYS A 270 16.08 -13.30 -2.19
N ALA A 271 17.16 -13.27 -2.97
CA ALA A 271 18.50 -13.60 -2.48
C ALA A 271 18.99 -12.63 -1.38
N LEU A 272 18.48 -11.39 -1.38
CA LEU A 272 18.75 -10.37 -0.35
C LEU A 272 17.81 -10.48 0.86
N GLY A 273 16.89 -11.44 0.87
CA GLY A 273 15.90 -11.63 1.94
C GLY A 273 14.72 -10.66 1.89
N LEU A 274 14.54 -9.92 0.79
CA LEU A 274 13.39 -9.05 0.59
C LEU A 274 12.19 -9.86 0.10
N LYS A 275 11.00 -9.49 0.57
CA LYS A 275 9.75 -9.86 -0.11
C LYS A 275 9.55 -8.96 -1.33
N VAL A 276 8.89 -9.47 -2.36
CA VAL A 276 8.51 -8.70 -3.56
C VAL A 276 6.99 -8.66 -3.69
N ILE A 277 6.41 -7.46 -3.63
CA ILE A 277 4.96 -7.25 -3.72
C ILE A 277 4.65 -6.16 -4.75
N PRO A 278 4.50 -6.50 -6.04
CA PRO A 278 4.24 -5.50 -7.07
C PRO A 278 2.84 -4.90 -7.04
N TRP A 279 2.70 -3.67 -7.57
CA TRP A 279 1.44 -2.93 -7.67
C TRP A 279 1.27 -2.23 -9.04
N THR A 280 0.08 -1.79 -9.44
CA THR A 280 -1.21 -2.41 -9.12
C THR A 280 -1.54 -3.39 -10.24
N VAL A 281 -1.83 -4.64 -9.91
CA VAL A 281 -1.93 -5.73 -10.89
C VAL A 281 -3.38 -6.17 -11.04
N ASN A 282 -3.98 -5.90 -12.21
CA ASN A 282 -5.41 -6.12 -12.43
C ASN A 282 -5.72 -7.10 -13.57
N ALA A 283 -4.81 -7.20 -14.56
CA ALA A 283 -5.01 -8.06 -15.72
C ALA A 283 -4.66 -9.52 -15.38
N PRO A 284 -5.51 -10.51 -15.73
CA PRO A 284 -5.24 -11.93 -15.45
C PRO A 284 -3.86 -12.41 -15.92
N VAL A 285 -3.42 -11.98 -17.11
CA VAL A 285 -2.10 -12.32 -17.66
C VAL A 285 -0.95 -11.84 -16.79
N ASP A 286 -1.06 -10.65 -16.19
CA ASP A 286 -0.03 -10.11 -15.31
C ASP A 286 -0.05 -10.74 -13.92
N LEU A 287 -1.25 -11.03 -13.39
CA LEU A 287 -1.40 -11.78 -12.14
C LEU A 287 -0.71 -13.15 -12.25
N GLU A 288 -1.02 -13.90 -13.32
CA GLU A 288 -0.43 -15.21 -13.57
C GLU A 288 1.09 -15.15 -13.77
N ARG A 289 1.55 -14.20 -14.58
CA ARG A 289 2.98 -14.00 -14.85
C ARG A 289 3.76 -13.74 -13.57
N LEU A 290 3.30 -12.82 -12.73
CA LEU A 290 4.03 -12.43 -11.52
C LEU A 290 4.01 -13.53 -10.45
N ILE A 291 2.89 -14.25 -10.30
CA ILE A 291 2.83 -15.45 -9.44
C ILE A 291 3.85 -16.50 -9.93
N ALA A 292 3.94 -16.74 -11.24
CA ALA A 292 4.90 -17.69 -11.81
C ALA A 292 6.36 -17.26 -11.62
N LEU A 293 6.64 -15.95 -11.58
CA LEU A 293 7.96 -15.40 -11.25
C LEU A 293 8.30 -15.49 -9.75
N GLY A 294 7.35 -15.93 -8.92
CA GLY A 294 7.58 -16.22 -7.50
C GLY A 294 7.62 -14.97 -6.61
N VAL A 295 6.86 -13.94 -6.94
CA VAL A 295 6.58 -12.81 -6.03
C VAL A 295 5.87 -13.31 -4.77
N ASP A 296 6.01 -12.57 -3.66
CA ASP A 296 5.46 -12.97 -2.35
C ASP A 296 4.02 -12.49 -2.16
N GLY A 297 3.58 -11.52 -2.95
CA GLY A 297 2.25 -10.95 -2.91
C GLY A 297 1.96 -10.06 -4.10
N LEU A 298 0.73 -9.57 -4.18
CA LEU A 298 0.27 -8.63 -5.20
C LEU A 298 -0.72 -7.63 -4.60
N ILE A 299 -0.58 -6.37 -4.99
CA ILE A 299 -1.56 -5.31 -4.73
C ILE A 299 -2.48 -5.19 -5.95
N THR A 300 -3.79 -5.33 -5.74
CA THR A 300 -4.78 -5.36 -6.84
C THR A 300 -6.04 -4.58 -6.51
N ASP A 301 -6.62 -3.93 -7.51
CA ASP A 301 -7.94 -3.30 -7.41
C ASP A 301 -9.09 -4.32 -7.36
N TYR A 302 -8.83 -5.55 -7.82
CA TYR A 302 -9.80 -6.63 -7.97
C TYR A 302 -9.37 -7.86 -7.13
N PRO A 303 -9.43 -7.76 -5.78
CA PRO A 303 -8.99 -8.83 -4.89
C PRO A 303 -9.81 -10.12 -5.05
N ASP A 304 -11.05 -10.02 -5.53
CA ASP A 304 -11.90 -11.17 -5.89
C ASP A 304 -11.28 -12.01 -7.02
N ARG A 305 -10.73 -11.36 -8.06
CA ARG A 305 -10.09 -12.03 -9.20
C ARG A 305 -8.80 -12.70 -8.79
N LEU A 306 -7.96 -12.01 -8.01
CA LEU A 306 -6.73 -12.60 -7.50
C LEU A 306 -7.05 -13.78 -6.57
N ARG A 307 -8.05 -13.67 -5.69
CA ARG A 307 -8.47 -14.78 -4.84
C ARG A 307 -8.93 -15.99 -5.66
N ALA A 308 -9.75 -15.77 -6.68
CA ALA A 308 -10.20 -16.84 -7.59
C ALA A 308 -9.01 -17.52 -8.31
N LEU A 309 -8.01 -16.74 -8.73
CA LEU A 309 -6.81 -17.26 -9.35
C LEU A 309 -5.96 -18.09 -8.38
N LEU A 310 -5.78 -17.63 -7.14
CA LEU A 310 -5.07 -18.40 -6.09
C LEU A 310 -5.79 -19.72 -5.83
N ALA A 311 -7.12 -19.71 -5.77
CA ALA A 311 -7.93 -20.92 -5.58
C ALA A 311 -7.75 -21.91 -6.74
N ALA A 312 -7.81 -21.42 -7.99
CA ALA A 312 -7.59 -22.23 -9.19
C ALA A 312 -6.17 -22.85 -9.25
N LYS A 313 -5.18 -22.18 -8.64
CA LYS A 313 -3.81 -22.68 -8.50
C LYS A 313 -3.59 -23.55 -7.25
N ASN A 314 -4.63 -23.87 -6.48
CA ASN A 314 -4.55 -24.60 -5.21
C ASN A 314 -3.61 -23.95 -4.19
N MET A 315 -3.48 -22.63 -4.23
CA MET A 315 -2.71 -21.87 -3.25
C MET A 315 -3.56 -21.63 -1.98
N PRO A 316 -2.95 -21.57 -0.78
CA PRO A 316 -3.67 -21.25 0.44
C PRO A 316 -4.40 -19.90 0.32
N LEU A 317 -5.66 -19.88 0.74
CA LEU A 317 -6.48 -18.66 0.73
C LEU A 317 -6.58 -18.09 2.14
N PRO A 318 -6.41 -16.77 2.32
CA PRO A 318 -6.65 -16.13 3.61
C PRO A 318 -8.13 -16.27 4.01
N PRO A 319 -8.44 -16.33 5.31
CA PRO A 319 -9.82 -16.46 5.76
C PRO A 319 -10.62 -15.19 5.46
N GLN A 320 -11.90 -15.38 5.15
CA GLN A 320 -12.87 -14.30 4.98
C GLN A 320 -13.31 -13.78 6.35
N ALA A 321 -13.57 -12.49 6.45
CA ALA A 321 -14.17 -11.87 7.62
C ALA A 321 -15.30 -10.94 7.18
N ALA A 322 -16.50 -11.15 7.71
CA ALA A 322 -17.61 -10.24 7.48
C ALA A 322 -17.70 -9.26 8.65
N ALA A 323 -17.67 -7.97 8.36
CA ALA A 323 -18.12 -6.97 9.32
C ALA A 323 -19.63 -7.18 9.53
N ARG A 324 -20.02 -7.62 10.73
CA ARG A 324 -21.42 -7.62 11.17
C ARG A 324 -21.87 -6.20 11.49
#